data_AF-J5HQV9-F1
#
_entry.id   AF-J5HQV9-F1
#
_cell.length_a   1.000
_cell.length_b   1.000
_cell.length_c   1.000
_cell.angle_alpha   90.00
_cell.angle_beta   90.00
_cell.angle_gamma   90.00
#
_symmetry.space_group_name_H-M   'P 1'
#
loop_
_entity.id
_entity.type
_entity.pdbx_description
1 polymer ?
#
loop_
_entity_poly.entity_id
_entity_poly.type
_entity_poly.pdbx_seq_one_letter_code
_entity_poly.pdbx_strand_id
1 'polypeptide(L)'
;MMIRSKLRATLVVLFALIVGLVGLNFFVLEQLKSDSPSVNNAGVLRMRVYRLAWLSSRLVHADVMEAAGIRGEMLRYIGECDRTLEGLEHGDEELRLRPAADADVQRELAHVKSIWTSYRADVLAAADAAAPEARAAAEMKVAVEVNGYAEQVNELVRAYDNVNREKIALAEHIGLGILLAALIIFAGASYLIITQMLRPLAALTLSFARVAGREGDLRQKLHADREDEIGRIVSCFNNFVADLRRIVKEAQECSAEVSALAENLWKASIENSSAVEYAAAAVTDMADSTQKQNDDIRTLASSVSGIAAQVKLMQEQIGGIEAAARSGALITAAELTRACADSASAATNDIAEAAQHIASCTEEGAAAIEQQSASLQAFAAAAEHLSGLSAKLDGLVGKFKV
;
A
#
# COMPACT_ATOMS: atom_id res chain seq x y z
N MET A 1 0.90 1.47 19.87
CA MET A 1 -0.43 0.87 19.59
C MET A 1 -0.57 0.68 18.11
N MET A 2 -0.99 -0.52 17.68
CA MET A 2 -1.25 -0.84 16.26
C MET A 2 -2.24 0.17 15.65
N ILE A 3 -1.98 0.59 14.41
CA ILE A 3 -2.83 1.43 13.56
C ILE A 3 -4.25 0.90 13.53
N ARG A 4 -4.41 -0.42 13.39
CA ARG A 4 -5.74 -1.07 13.43
C ARG A 4 -6.45 -0.82 14.75
N SER A 5 -5.74 -0.87 15.88
CA SER A 5 -6.30 -0.61 17.20
C SER A 5 -6.63 0.87 17.39
N LYS A 6 -5.76 1.78 16.94
CA LYS A 6 -6.04 3.22 16.95
C LYS A 6 -7.29 3.56 16.13
N LEU A 7 -7.40 3.04 14.91
CA LEU A 7 -8.56 3.28 14.06
C LEU A 7 -9.85 2.74 14.68
N ARG A 8 -9.81 1.51 15.21
CA ARG A 8 -10.95 0.93 15.92
C ARG A 8 -11.35 1.76 17.13
N ALA A 9 -10.39 2.18 17.95
CA ALA A 9 -10.65 3.01 19.11
C ALA A 9 -11.28 4.36 18.69
N THR A 10 -10.71 5.04 17.69
CA THR A 10 -11.25 6.30 17.16
C THR A 10 -12.67 6.11 16.63
N LEU A 11 -12.93 5.05 15.85
CA LEU A 11 -14.26 4.77 15.31
C LEU A 11 -15.28 4.42 16.40
N VAL A 12 -14.92 3.61 17.39
CA VAL A 12 -15.80 3.24 18.50
C VAL A 12 -16.12 4.46 19.36
N VAL A 13 -15.12 5.28 19.69
CA VAL A 13 -15.32 6.52 20.44
C VAL A 13 -16.19 7.50 19.65
N LEU A 14 -15.90 7.70 18.35
CA LEU A 14 -16.70 8.55 17.48
C LEU A 14 -18.15 8.08 17.41
N PHE A 15 -18.36 6.77 17.22
CA PHE A 15 -19.70 6.18 17.16
C PHE A 15 -20.45 6.36 18.48
N ALA A 16 -19.82 6.07 19.61
CA ALA A 16 -20.42 6.25 20.94
C ALA A 16 -20.80 7.71 21.19
N LEU A 17 -19.95 8.66 20.79
CA LEU A 17 -20.23 10.08 20.91
C LEU A 17 -21.41 10.51 20.01
N ILE A 18 -21.46 10.03 18.76
CA ILE A 18 -22.58 10.30 17.84
C ILE A 18 -23.88 9.75 18.42
N VAL A 19 -23.89 8.49 18.88
CA VAL A 19 -25.08 7.87 19.50
C VAL A 19 -25.51 8.65 20.75
N GLY A 20 -24.56 9.10 21.57
CA GLY A 20 -24.84 9.93 22.74
C GLY A 20 -25.48 11.28 22.36
N LEU A 21 -24.95 11.96 21.35
CA LEU A 21 -25.49 13.23 20.87
C LEU A 21 -26.89 13.08 20.25
N VAL A 22 -27.11 12.01 19.48
CA VAL A 22 -28.42 11.69 18.91
C VAL A 22 -29.42 11.36 20.03
N GLY A 23 -29.04 10.52 20.99
CA GLY A 23 -29.89 10.20 22.14
C GLY A 23 -30.25 11.43 22.97
N LEU A 24 -29.29 12.33 23.20
CA LEU A 24 -29.53 13.60 23.88
C LEU A 24 -30.49 14.49 23.07
N ASN A 25 -30.37 14.55 21.75
CA ASN A 25 -31.28 15.31 20.90
C ASN A 25 -32.73 14.76 20.97
N PHE A 26 -32.91 13.45 20.88
CA PHE A 26 -34.23 12.82 21.04
C PHE A 26 -34.82 13.08 22.43
N PHE A 27 -34.00 12.99 23.48
CA PHE A 27 -34.43 13.28 24.85
C PHE A 27 -34.95 14.72 25.00
N VAL A 28 -34.27 15.71 24.42
CA VAL A 28 -34.71 17.11 24.42
C VAL A 28 -36.02 17.29 23.65
N LEU A 29 -36.14 16.67 22.46
CA LEU A 29 -37.37 16.75 21.65
C LEU A 29 -38.58 16.12 22.34
N GLU A 30 -38.37 15.02 23.08
CA GLU A 30 -39.43 14.34 23.82
C GLU A 30 -39.98 15.21 24.96
N GLN A 31 -39.10 15.96 25.64
CA GLN A 31 -39.55 16.92 26.65
C GLN A 31 -40.43 18.02 26.06
N LEU A 32 -40.06 18.57 24.89
CA LEU A 32 -40.85 19.62 24.22
C LEU A 32 -42.24 19.13 23.77
N LYS A 33 -42.34 17.91 23.22
CA LYS A 33 -43.63 17.34 22.78
C LYS A 33 -44.59 17.13 23.94
N SER A 34 -44.06 16.78 25.11
CA SER A 34 -44.87 16.46 26.28
C SER A 34 -45.68 17.63 26.83
N ASP A 35 -45.31 18.87 26.54
CA ASP A 35 -45.95 20.06 27.14
C ASP A 35 -47.04 20.69 26.26
N SER A 36 -47.17 20.25 25.00
CA SER A 36 -48.17 20.78 24.06
C SER A 36 -49.65 20.53 24.47
N PRO A 37 -50.03 19.37 25.04
CA PRO A 37 -51.42 19.11 25.44
C PRO A 37 -51.96 20.04 26.52
N SER A 38 -51.13 20.47 27.48
CA SER A 38 -51.56 21.33 28.59
C SER A 38 -51.99 22.71 28.12
N VAL A 39 -51.22 23.32 27.21
CA VAL A 39 -51.56 24.63 26.61
C VAL A 39 -52.88 24.55 25.84
N ASN A 40 -53.02 23.50 25.02
CA ASN A 40 -54.21 23.32 24.19
C ASN A 40 -55.47 23.10 25.05
N ASN A 41 -55.40 22.23 26.07
CA ASN A 41 -56.55 21.97 26.95
C ASN A 41 -56.90 23.19 27.82
N ALA A 42 -55.90 23.94 28.30
CA ALA A 42 -56.15 25.21 28.97
C ALA A 42 -56.87 26.21 28.04
N GLY A 43 -56.45 26.31 26.78
CA GLY A 43 -57.12 27.16 25.77
C GLY A 43 -58.56 26.75 25.47
N VAL A 44 -58.86 25.44 25.50
CA VAL A 44 -60.23 24.91 25.27
C VAL A 44 -61.21 25.36 26.36
N LEU A 45 -60.76 25.59 27.61
CA LEU A 45 -61.62 26.08 28.70
C LEU A 45 -62.31 27.39 28.33
N ARG A 46 -61.59 28.32 27.66
CA ARG A 46 -62.16 29.60 27.22
C ARG A 46 -63.32 29.39 26.24
N MET A 47 -63.13 28.52 25.26
CA MET A 47 -64.19 28.19 24.29
C MET A 47 -65.41 27.59 25.00
N ARG A 48 -65.18 26.66 25.93
CA ARG A 48 -66.26 26.00 26.67
C ARG A 48 -67.06 26.96 27.54
N VAL A 49 -66.43 27.93 28.21
CA VAL A 49 -67.19 28.90 29.02
C VAL A 49 -68.02 29.86 28.19
N TYR A 50 -67.53 30.31 27.03
CA TYR A 50 -68.35 31.09 26.10
C TYR A 50 -69.50 30.26 25.54
N ARG A 51 -69.27 28.97 25.29
CA ARG A 51 -70.34 28.05 24.88
C ARG A 51 -71.40 27.89 25.98
N LEU A 52 -71.00 27.80 27.25
CA LEU A 52 -71.92 27.78 28.39
C LEU A 52 -72.74 29.07 28.51
N ALA A 53 -72.10 30.24 28.35
CA ALA A 53 -72.82 31.52 28.33
C ALA A 53 -73.82 31.61 27.17
N TRP A 54 -73.41 31.17 25.97
CA TRP A 54 -74.31 31.11 24.81
C TRP A 54 -75.49 30.15 25.02
N LEU A 55 -75.25 28.96 25.59
CA LEU A 55 -76.30 28.00 25.92
C LEU A 55 -77.25 28.57 26.99
N SER A 56 -76.72 29.27 28.00
CA SER A 56 -77.52 29.97 29.01
C SER A 56 -78.44 31.01 28.39
N SER A 57 -77.92 31.82 27.45
CA SER A 57 -78.70 32.80 26.69
C SER A 57 -79.82 32.14 25.87
N ARG A 58 -79.51 31.06 25.18
CA ARG A 58 -80.49 30.30 24.40
C ARG A 58 -81.58 29.66 25.28
N LEU A 59 -81.24 29.25 26.51
CA LEU A 59 -82.17 28.60 27.45
C LEU A 59 -83.31 29.53 27.90
N VAL A 60 -83.08 30.86 27.93
CA VAL A 60 -84.07 31.87 28.37
C VAL A 60 -85.37 31.79 27.57
N HIS A 61 -85.27 31.55 26.26
CA HIS A 61 -86.42 31.52 25.33
C HIS A 61 -86.80 30.10 24.85
N ALA A 62 -86.11 29.07 25.35
CA ALA A 62 -86.31 27.69 24.90
C ALA A 62 -87.63 27.09 25.43
N ASP A 63 -88.32 26.34 24.57
CA ASP A 63 -89.46 25.51 24.98
C ASP A 63 -89.03 24.33 25.87
N VAL A 64 -89.99 23.53 26.34
CA VAL A 64 -89.71 22.43 27.29
C VAL A 64 -88.77 21.37 26.72
N MET A 65 -88.91 21.03 25.43
CA MET A 65 -88.10 20.01 24.78
C MET A 65 -86.70 20.55 24.46
N GLU A 66 -86.62 21.78 23.93
CA GLU A 66 -85.36 22.46 23.66
C GLU A 66 -84.55 22.71 24.94
N ALA A 67 -85.22 23.12 26.03
CA ALA A 67 -84.60 23.36 27.33
C ALA A 67 -83.96 22.09 27.90
N ALA A 68 -84.60 20.92 27.75
CA ALA A 68 -84.03 19.65 28.20
C ALA A 68 -82.73 19.30 27.44
N GLY A 69 -82.71 19.49 26.12
CA GLY A 69 -81.51 19.30 25.31
C GLY A 69 -80.38 20.26 25.66
N ILE A 70 -80.69 21.56 25.81
CA ILE A 70 -79.71 22.58 26.19
C ILE A 70 -79.10 22.30 27.56
N ARG A 71 -79.92 21.92 28.56
CA ARG A 71 -79.44 21.53 29.89
C ARG A 71 -78.48 20.35 29.83
N GLY A 72 -78.80 19.33 29.03
CA GLY A 72 -77.91 18.19 28.80
C GLY A 72 -76.55 18.61 28.23
N GLU A 73 -76.54 19.51 27.24
CA GLU A 73 -75.29 20.07 26.69
C GLU A 73 -74.51 20.90 27.73
N MET A 74 -75.18 21.72 28.53
CA MET A 74 -74.55 22.54 29.58
C MET A 74 -73.88 21.64 30.62
N LEU A 75 -74.57 20.63 31.13
CA LEU A 75 -74.02 19.68 32.10
C LEU A 75 -72.81 18.92 31.55
N ARG A 76 -72.84 18.53 30.27
CA ARG A 76 -71.67 17.93 29.61
C ARG A 76 -70.48 18.88 29.58
N TYR A 77 -70.67 20.13 29.15
CA TYR A 77 -69.57 21.11 29.12
C TYR A 77 -69.02 21.46 30.50
N ILE A 78 -69.88 21.50 31.54
CA ILE A 78 -69.45 21.65 32.93
C ILE A 78 -68.53 20.48 33.32
N GLY A 79 -68.98 19.23 33.09
CA GLY A 79 -68.17 18.05 33.40
C GLY A 79 -66.85 18.00 32.64
N GLU A 80 -66.82 18.45 31.39
CA GLU A 80 -65.59 18.58 30.61
C GLU A 80 -64.63 19.65 31.16
N CYS A 81 -65.16 20.79 31.62
CA CYS A 81 -64.35 21.81 32.29
C CYS A 81 -63.80 21.31 33.63
N ASP A 82 -64.65 20.67 34.45
CA ASP A 82 -64.26 20.04 35.73
C ASP A 82 -63.09 19.07 35.49
N ARG A 83 -63.25 18.14 34.53
CA ARG A 83 -62.21 17.17 34.16
C ARG A 83 -60.92 17.82 33.67
N THR A 84 -61.01 18.85 32.81
CA THR A 84 -59.81 19.54 32.32
C THR A 84 -59.07 20.27 33.45
N LEU A 85 -59.77 20.92 34.37
CA LEU A 85 -59.16 21.61 35.50
C LEU A 85 -58.49 20.64 36.48
N GLU A 86 -59.15 19.52 36.78
CA GLU A 86 -58.56 18.44 37.60
C GLU A 86 -57.34 17.81 36.90
N GLY A 87 -57.44 17.56 35.60
CA GLY A 87 -56.36 16.99 34.79
C GLY A 87 -55.14 17.91 34.67
N LEU A 88 -55.32 19.23 34.64
CA LEU A 88 -54.21 20.19 34.64
C LEU A 88 -53.49 20.23 36.01
N GLU A 89 -54.19 19.93 37.10
CA GLU A 89 -53.62 19.96 38.46
C GLU A 89 -52.94 18.64 38.83
N HIS A 90 -53.60 17.51 38.54
CA HIS A 90 -53.17 16.19 38.99
C HIS A 90 -52.70 15.26 37.86
N GLY A 91 -52.84 15.68 36.59
CA GLY A 91 -52.61 14.85 35.42
C GLY A 91 -53.86 14.10 34.97
N ASP A 92 -53.95 13.82 33.66
CA ASP A 92 -55.00 12.99 33.04
C ASP A 92 -54.40 12.29 31.82
N GLU A 93 -54.31 10.96 31.86
CA GLU A 93 -53.65 10.17 30.82
C GLU A 93 -54.39 10.22 29.48
N GLU A 94 -55.73 10.22 29.49
CA GLU A 94 -56.53 10.27 28.26
C GLU A 94 -56.42 11.64 27.58
N LEU A 95 -56.37 12.72 28.37
CA LEU A 95 -56.14 14.08 27.89
C LEU A 95 -54.65 14.38 27.64
N ARG A 96 -53.75 13.44 27.97
CA ARG A 96 -52.29 13.56 27.92
C ARG A 96 -51.77 14.76 28.72
N LEU A 97 -52.41 15.03 29.85
CA LEU A 97 -52.04 16.10 30.77
C LEU A 97 -51.09 15.58 31.84
N ARG A 98 -50.05 16.36 32.12
CA ARG A 98 -49.17 16.16 33.27
C ARG A 98 -49.52 17.20 34.35
N PRO A 99 -49.30 16.88 35.63
CA PRO A 99 -49.47 17.85 36.72
C PRO A 99 -48.67 19.13 36.44
N ALA A 100 -49.30 20.29 36.63
CA ALA A 100 -48.61 21.57 36.58
C ALA A 100 -47.45 21.58 37.59
N ALA A 101 -46.22 21.67 37.11
CA ALA A 101 -45.01 21.68 37.96
C ALA A 101 -44.50 23.10 38.26
N ASP A 102 -44.79 24.06 37.37
CA ASP A 102 -44.31 25.44 37.48
C ASP A 102 -45.17 26.26 38.46
N ALA A 103 -44.51 27.08 39.29
CA ALA A 103 -45.16 27.82 40.37
C ALA A 103 -46.13 28.90 39.87
N ASP A 104 -45.84 29.53 38.73
CA ASP A 104 -46.73 30.54 38.14
C ASP A 104 -47.96 29.85 37.52
N VAL A 105 -47.74 28.74 36.81
CA VAL A 105 -48.83 27.92 36.28
C VAL A 105 -49.75 27.40 37.39
N GLN A 106 -49.18 26.89 38.49
CA GLN A 106 -49.95 26.42 39.65
C GLN A 106 -50.78 27.55 40.28
N ARG A 107 -50.21 28.75 40.39
CA ARG A 107 -50.91 29.93 40.93
C ARG A 107 -52.09 30.34 40.06
N GLU A 108 -51.87 30.48 38.75
CA GLU A 108 -52.93 30.84 37.81
C GLU A 108 -54.01 29.75 37.73
N LEU A 109 -53.62 28.47 37.79
CA LEU A 109 -54.56 27.35 37.80
C LEU A 109 -55.43 27.35 39.06
N ALA A 110 -54.83 27.59 40.23
CA ALA A 110 -55.58 27.71 41.48
C ALA A 110 -56.59 28.87 41.43
N HIS A 111 -56.19 30.00 40.84
CA HIS A 111 -57.09 31.14 40.66
C HIS A 111 -58.24 30.81 39.70
N VAL A 112 -57.96 30.22 38.53
CA VAL A 112 -58.98 29.75 37.57
C VAL A 112 -59.95 28.77 38.24
N LYS A 113 -59.46 27.80 39.03
CA LYS A 113 -60.32 26.86 39.77
C LYS A 113 -61.20 27.55 40.81
N SER A 114 -60.66 28.55 41.51
CA SER A 114 -61.42 29.33 42.49
C SER A 114 -62.58 30.07 41.82
N ILE A 115 -62.32 30.80 40.73
CA ILE A 115 -63.39 31.53 40.03
C ILE A 115 -64.33 30.60 39.26
N TRP A 116 -63.85 29.43 38.82
CA TRP A 116 -64.68 28.39 38.19
C TRP A 116 -65.77 27.92 39.14
N THR A 117 -65.48 27.79 40.44
CA THR A 117 -66.46 27.35 41.43
C THR A 117 -67.67 28.29 41.49
N SER A 118 -67.45 29.60 41.40
CA SER A 118 -68.51 30.62 41.34
C SER A 118 -69.25 30.55 40.00
N TYR A 119 -68.53 30.64 38.89
CA TYR A 119 -69.11 30.65 37.55
C TYR A 119 -69.93 29.37 37.27
N ARG A 120 -69.41 28.21 37.69
CA ARG A 120 -70.10 26.90 37.59
C ARG A 120 -71.42 26.91 38.36
N ALA A 121 -71.46 27.51 39.55
CA ALA A 121 -72.68 27.60 40.34
C ALA A 121 -73.74 28.45 39.64
N ASP A 122 -73.34 29.57 39.03
CA ASP A 122 -74.25 30.43 38.27
C ASP A 122 -74.75 29.76 36.98
N VAL A 123 -73.88 29.03 36.27
CA VAL A 123 -74.28 28.24 35.09
C VAL A 123 -75.24 27.11 35.47
N LEU A 124 -75.02 26.44 36.61
CA LEU A 124 -75.95 25.42 37.14
C LEU A 124 -77.30 26.04 37.54
N ALA A 125 -77.29 27.19 38.20
CA ALA A 125 -78.51 27.91 38.54
C ALA A 125 -79.31 28.31 37.28
N ALA A 126 -78.62 28.71 36.21
CA ALA A 126 -79.26 28.98 34.92
C ALA A 126 -79.83 27.70 34.29
N ALA A 127 -79.12 26.57 34.38
CA ALA A 127 -79.60 25.29 33.89
C ALA A 127 -80.84 24.81 34.66
N ASP A 128 -80.87 24.94 35.98
CA ASP A 128 -81.95 24.43 36.83
C ASP A 128 -83.19 25.34 36.88
N ALA A 129 -83.06 26.60 36.45
CA ALA A 129 -84.16 27.56 36.46
C ALA A 129 -85.37 27.08 35.61
N ALA A 130 -86.51 26.90 36.28
CA ALA A 130 -87.73 26.42 35.64
C ALA A 130 -88.48 27.52 34.87
N ALA A 131 -88.64 28.69 35.47
CA ALA A 131 -89.41 29.81 34.93
C ALA A 131 -88.55 30.72 34.00
N PRO A 132 -89.12 31.29 32.92
CA PRO A 132 -88.40 32.18 32.01
C PRO A 132 -87.73 33.38 32.70
N GLU A 133 -88.39 34.00 33.67
CA GLU A 133 -87.84 35.12 34.44
C GLU A 133 -86.62 34.73 35.28
N ALA A 134 -86.66 33.54 35.90
CA ALA A 134 -85.55 32.99 36.66
C ALA A 134 -84.36 32.63 35.75
N ARG A 135 -84.63 32.13 34.53
CA ARG A 135 -83.60 31.87 33.51
C ARG A 135 -82.92 33.16 33.06
N ALA A 136 -83.69 34.21 32.78
CA ALA A 136 -83.15 35.51 32.37
C ALA A 136 -82.28 36.13 33.48
N ALA A 137 -82.71 36.06 34.74
CA ALA A 137 -81.92 36.58 35.87
C ALA A 137 -80.61 35.80 36.09
N ALA A 138 -80.63 34.47 35.94
CA ALA A 138 -79.42 33.64 36.07
C ALA A 138 -78.48 33.82 34.87
N GLU A 139 -79.02 33.95 33.66
CA GLU A 139 -78.24 34.21 32.44
C GLU A 139 -77.48 35.53 32.51
N MET A 140 -78.09 36.59 33.03
CA MET A 140 -77.43 37.88 33.16
C MET A 140 -76.18 37.80 34.05
N LYS A 141 -76.19 36.96 35.09
CA LYS A 141 -74.99 36.69 35.91
C LYS A 141 -73.91 35.97 35.10
N VAL A 142 -74.28 34.89 34.42
CA VAL A 142 -73.36 34.13 33.55
C VAL A 142 -72.74 35.03 32.48
N ALA A 143 -73.54 35.90 31.85
CA ALA A 143 -73.10 36.81 30.80
C ALA A 143 -72.15 37.90 31.31
N VAL A 144 -72.30 38.35 32.56
CA VAL A 144 -71.38 39.31 33.19
C VAL A 144 -70.06 38.64 33.59
N GLU A 145 -70.12 37.44 34.16
CA GLU A 145 -68.95 36.74 34.70
C GLU A 145 -68.06 36.09 33.63
N VAL A 146 -68.63 35.67 32.49
CA VAL A 146 -67.90 34.87 31.47
C VAL A 146 -66.64 35.57 30.95
N ASN A 147 -66.66 36.89 30.79
CA ASN A 147 -65.49 37.63 30.29
C ASN A 147 -64.37 37.68 31.34
N GLY A 148 -64.70 37.85 32.61
CA GLY A 148 -63.72 37.79 33.70
C GLY A 148 -63.08 36.41 33.81
N TYR A 149 -63.88 35.35 33.68
CA TYR A 149 -63.35 33.99 33.65
C TYR A 149 -62.47 33.72 32.43
N ALA A 150 -62.93 34.11 31.24
CA ALA A 150 -62.18 33.94 30.00
C ALA A 150 -60.83 34.66 30.01
N GLU A 151 -60.75 35.85 30.62
CA GLU A 151 -59.50 36.60 30.78
C GLU A 151 -58.56 35.88 31.76
N GLN A 152 -59.06 35.35 32.87
CA GLN A 152 -58.24 34.61 33.82
C GLN A 152 -57.72 33.28 33.23
N VAL A 153 -58.51 32.60 32.37
CA VAL A 153 -58.02 31.46 31.57
C VAL A 153 -56.93 31.90 30.59
N ASN A 154 -57.04 33.10 30.03
CA ASN A 154 -56.01 33.63 29.13
C ASN A 154 -54.68 33.87 29.87
N GLU A 155 -54.72 34.32 31.12
CA GLU A 155 -53.51 34.40 31.97
C GLU A 155 -52.92 33.01 32.27
N LEU A 156 -53.75 32.00 32.54
CA LEU A 156 -53.28 30.61 32.68
C LEU A 156 -52.59 30.10 31.39
N VAL A 157 -53.18 30.37 30.22
CA VAL A 157 -52.57 30.00 28.93
C VAL A 157 -51.24 30.74 28.72
N ARG A 158 -51.17 32.03 29.05
CA ARG A 158 -49.92 32.81 29.00
C ARG A 158 -48.84 32.24 29.92
N ALA A 159 -49.20 31.82 31.13
CA ALA A 159 -48.26 31.17 32.05
C ALA A 159 -47.68 29.88 31.45
N TYR A 160 -48.53 29.03 30.86
CA TYR A 160 -48.09 27.83 30.14
C TYR A 160 -47.20 28.15 28.92
N ASP A 161 -47.56 29.16 28.13
CA ASP A 161 -46.78 29.59 26.96
C ASP A 161 -45.40 30.13 27.35
N ASN A 162 -45.30 30.87 28.45
CA ASN A 162 -44.02 31.40 28.94
C ASN A 162 -43.06 30.27 29.35
N VAL A 163 -43.55 29.29 30.11
CA VAL A 163 -42.77 28.10 30.49
C VAL A 163 -42.30 27.34 29.24
N ASN A 164 -43.18 27.19 28.25
CA ASN A 164 -42.82 26.51 27.00
C ASN A 164 -41.79 27.29 26.17
N ARG A 165 -41.86 28.63 26.12
CA ARG A 165 -40.87 29.47 25.42
C ARG A 165 -39.48 29.33 26.03
N GLU A 166 -39.37 29.32 27.35
CA GLU A 166 -38.09 29.11 28.04
C GLU A 166 -37.48 27.74 27.71
N LYS A 167 -38.31 26.69 27.73
CA LYS A 167 -37.89 25.33 27.35
C LYS A 167 -37.45 25.24 25.89
N ILE A 168 -38.18 25.89 24.97
CA ILE A 168 -37.82 25.95 23.54
C ILE A 168 -36.48 26.65 23.35
N ALA A 169 -36.26 27.81 24.00
CA ALA A 169 -34.99 28.54 23.90
C ALA A 169 -33.81 27.71 24.46
N LEU A 170 -34.02 27.02 25.58
CA LEU A 170 -33.03 26.09 26.13
C LEU A 170 -32.73 24.96 25.14
N ALA A 171 -33.75 24.37 24.53
CA ALA A 171 -33.59 23.30 23.54
C ALA A 171 -32.84 23.77 22.28
N GLU A 172 -33.07 25.00 21.81
CA GLU A 172 -32.31 25.60 20.71
C GLU A 172 -30.83 25.74 21.05
N HIS A 173 -30.50 26.24 22.25
CA HIS A 173 -29.11 26.35 22.71
C HIS A 173 -28.43 24.98 22.88
N ILE A 174 -29.15 23.98 23.41
CA ILE A 174 -28.65 22.59 23.49
C ILE A 174 -28.42 22.04 22.08
N GLY A 175 -29.34 22.28 21.15
CA GLY A 175 -29.21 21.86 19.75
C GLY A 175 -27.97 22.45 19.07
N LEU A 176 -27.72 23.75 19.26
CA LEU A 176 -26.50 24.41 18.79
C LEU A 176 -25.24 23.80 19.44
N GLY A 177 -25.28 23.53 20.75
CA GLY A 177 -24.20 22.88 21.47
C GLY A 177 -23.88 21.48 20.93
N ILE A 178 -24.90 20.68 20.65
CA ILE A 178 -24.78 19.35 20.03
C ILE A 178 -24.11 19.45 18.65
N LEU A 179 -24.51 20.42 17.83
CA LEU A 179 -23.92 20.65 16.51
C LEU A 179 -22.44 21.02 16.60
N LEU A 180 -22.09 21.95 17.49
CA LEU A 180 -20.70 22.37 17.71
C LEU A 180 -19.85 21.21 18.25
N ALA A 181 -20.38 20.44 19.21
CA ALA A 181 -19.71 19.25 19.72
C ALA A 181 -19.44 18.23 18.61
N ALA A 182 -20.43 17.94 17.76
CA ALA A 182 -20.27 17.05 16.62
C ALA A 182 -19.16 17.53 15.66
N LEU A 183 -19.10 18.84 15.37
CA LEU A 183 -18.08 19.42 14.51
C LEU A 183 -16.66 19.29 15.12
N ILE A 184 -16.51 19.56 16.43
CA ILE A 184 -15.24 19.43 17.14
C ILE A 184 -14.77 17.97 17.15
N ILE A 185 -15.67 17.03 17.43
CA ILE A 185 -15.37 15.60 17.44
C ILE A 185 -14.92 15.15 16.03
N PHE A 186 -15.64 15.57 14.99
CA PHE A 186 -15.28 15.26 13.61
C PHE A 186 -13.91 15.85 13.22
N ALA A 187 -13.67 17.13 13.51
CA ALA A 187 -12.41 17.80 13.22
C ALA A 187 -11.23 17.14 13.96
N GLY A 188 -11.41 16.81 15.24
CA GLY A 188 -10.41 16.11 16.05
C GLY A 188 -10.10 14.70 15.53
N ALA A 189 -11.12 13.91 15.22
CA ALA A 189 -10.94 12.58 14.62
C ALA A 189 -10.22 12.66 13.27
N SER A 190 -10.62 13.59 12.41
CA SER A 190 -9.99 13.83 11.10
C SER A 190 -8.52 14.23 11.26
N TYR A 191 -8.21 15.15 12.18
CA TYR A 191 -6.84 15.58 12.48
C TYR A 191 -5.97 14.40 12.92
N LEU A 192 -6.46 13.54 13.82
CA LEU A 192 -5.73 12.35 14.28
C LEU A 192 -5.47 11.35 13.14
N ILE A 193 -6.47 11.09 12.29
CA ILE A 193 -6.32 10.18 11.14
C ILE A 193 -5.28 10.73 10.15
N ILE A 194 -5.37 12.02 9.80
CA ILE A 194 -4.47 12.65 8.84
C ILE A 194 -3.02 12.64 9.35
N THR A 195 -2.81 13.08 10.59
CA THR A 195 -1.46 13.27 11.13
C THR A 195 -0.79 11.96 11.53
N GLN A 196 -1.54 11.01 12.09
CA GLN A 196 -0.95 9.76 12.59
C GLN A 196 -0.89 8.65 11.53
N MET A 197 -1.78 8.67 10.52
CA MET A 197 -1.91 7.59 9.55
C MET A 197 -1.58 8.04 8.12
N LEU A 198 -2.29 9.03 7.57
CA LEU A 198 -2.16 9.39 6.15
C LEU A 198 -0.83 10.06 5.81
N ARG A 199 -0.33 10.99 6.63
CA ARG A 199 0.96 11.66 6.39
C ARG A 199 2.14 10.66 6.37
N PRO A 200 2.31 9.75 7.35
CA PRO A 200 3.35 8.73 7.31
C PRO A 200 3.23 7.80 6.11
N LEU A 201 2.00 7.42 5.72
CA LEU A 201 1.79 6.59 4.54
C LEU A 201 2.22 7.30 3.25
N ALA A 202 1.92 8.60 3.11
CA ALA A 202 2.37 9.40 1.98
C ALA A 202 3.91 9.51 1.94
N ALA A 203 4.56 9.67 3.11
CA ALA A 203 6.02 9.72 3.22
C ALA A 203 6.69 8.39 2.81
N LEU A 204 6.06 7.25 3.16
CA LEU A 204 6.47 5.93 2.69
C LEU A 204 6.39 5.87 1.16
N THR A 205 5.23 6.20 0.57
CA THR A 205 5.03 6.16 -0.89
C THR A 205 6.03 7.02 -1.65
N LEU A 206 6.30 8.24 -1.18
CA LEU A 206 7.32 9.12 -1.77
C LEU A 206 8.73 8.55 -1.70
N SER A 207 9.04 7.79 -0.66
CA SER A 207 10.37 7.23 -0.48
C SER A 207 10.56 5.96 -1.31
N PHE A 208 9.52 5.14 -1.47
CA PHE A 208 9.47 4.08 -2.47
C PHE A 208 9.64 4.64 -3.89
N ALA A 209 8.94 5.72 -4.23
CA ALA A 209 9.05 6.35 -5.55
C ALA A 209 10.47 6.88 -5.83
N ARG A 210 11.20 7.34 -4.81
CA ARG A 210 12.59 7.78 -4.94
C ARG A 210 13.58 6.63 -5.14
N VAL A 211 13.40 5.52 -4.42
CA VAL A 211 14.24 4.31 -4.60
C VAL A 211 13.94 3.60 -5.91
N ALA A 212 12.67 3.52 -6.31
CA ALA A 212 12.25 2.94 -7.59
C ALA A 212 12.47 3.88 -8.79
N GLY A 213 12.63 5.18 -8.54
CA GLY A 213 12.85 6.20 -9.56
C GLY A 213 14.24 6.13 -10.19
N ARG A 214 14.39 6.78 -11.34
CA ARG A 214 15.62 6.80 -12.17
C ARG A 214 16.92 7.17 -11.44
N GLU A 215 16.86 7.74 -10.25
CA GLU A 215 18.03 8.19 -9.48
C GLU A 215 18.71 7.08 -8.67
N GLY A 216 18.02 5.96 -8.39
CA GLY A 216 18.62 4.79 -7.70
C GLY A 216 19.35 5.13 -6.40
N ASP A 217 18.90 6.13 -5.63
CA ASP A 217 19.61 6.58 -4.43
C ASP A 217 19.32 5.67 -3.24
N LEU A 218 20.19 4.66 -3.06
CA LEU A 218 20.11 3.68 -1.98
C LEU A 218 20.65 4.22 -0.66
N ARG A 219 21.18 5.44 -0.60
CA ARG A 219 21.70 6.05 0.65
C ARG A 219 20.57 6.46 1.60
N GLN A 220 19.38 6.69 1.07
CA GLN A 220 18.24 7.14 1.86
C GLN A 220 17.77 6.08 2.85
N LYS A 221 17.43 6.54 4.05
CA LYS A 221 16.80 5.74 5.10
C LYS A 221 15.50 6.40 5.50
N LEU A 222 14.50 5.57 5.75
CA LEU A 222 13.26 6.03 6.37
C LEU A 222 13.44 6.01 7.88
N HIS A 223 13.18 7.16 8.51
CA HIS A 223 13.12 7.25 9.96
C HIS A 223 11.67 7.22 10.41
N ALA A 224 11.35 6.26 11.27
CA ALA A 224 10.05 6.20 11.91
C ALA A 224 10.25 5.76 13.35
N ASP A 225 10.12 6.73 14.26
CA ASP A 225 10.17 6.48 15.70
C ASP A 225 8.80 6.00 16.18
N ARG A 226 8.47 4.75 15.82
CA ARG A 226 7.17 4.12 16.07
C ARG A 226 7.28 2.61 16.00
N GLU A 227 6.54 1.94 16.87
CA GLU A 227 6.46 0.47 16.96
C GLU A 227 5.16 -0.08 16.35
N ASP A 228 4.46 0.71 15.54
CA ASP A 228 3.24 0.29 14.85
C ASP A 228 3.55 -0.33 13.47
N GLU A 229 2.51 -0.66 12.72
CA GLU A 229 2.63 -1.28 11.40
C GLU A 229 3.40 -0.39 10.41
N ILE A 230 3.33 0.95 10.51
CA ILE A 230 4.17 1.84 9.69
C ILE A 230 5.64 1.67 10.10
N GLY A 231 5.93 1.64 11.40
CA GLY A 231 7.29 1.40 11.90
C GLY A 231 7.88 0.08 11.41
N ARG A 232 7.08 -0.98 11.42
CA ARG A 232 7.47 -2.29 10.88
C ARG A 232 7.75 -2.24 9.37
N ILE A 233 6.89 -1.57 8.59
CA ILE A 233 7.09 -1.39 7.15
C ILE A 233 8.39 -0.61 6.89
N VAL A 234 8.66 0.44 7.67
CA VAL A 234 9.89 1.23 7.59
C VAL A 234 11.12 0.39 7.88
N SER A 235 11.08 -0.46 8.92
CA SER A 235 12.17 -1.38 9.23
C SER A 235 12.41 -2.39 8.10
N CYS A 236 11.35 -3.02 7.58
CA CYS A 236 11.46 -3.95 6.47
C CYS A 236 12.02 -3.27 5.21
N PHE A 237 11.58 -2.04 4.92
CA PHE A 237 12.10 -1.24 3.81
C PHE A 237 13.58 -0.93 3.96
N ASN A 238 14.00 -0.46 5.13
CA ASN A 238 15.41 -0.15 5.39
C ASN A 238 16.31 -1.39 5.26
N ASN A 239 15.84 -2.56 5.74
CA ASN A 239 16.56 -3.82 5.57
C ASN A 239 16.67 -4.20 4.09
N PHE A 240 15.56 -4.11 3.34
CA PHE A 240 15.55 -4.36 1.90
C PHE A 240 16.52 -3.43 1.13
N VAL A 241 16.53 -2.13 1.45
CA VAL A 241 17.48 -1.17 0.84
C VAL A 241 18.92 -1.50 1.24
N ALA A 242 19.18 -1.94 2.47
CA ALA A 242 20.50 -2.36 2.90
C ALA A 242 20.99 -3.60 2.15
N ASP A 243 20.12 -4.60 1.94
CA ASP A 243 20.43 -5.78 1.15
C ASP A 243 20.70 -5.45 -0.31
N LEU A 244 19.87 -4.59 -0.93
CA LEU A 244 20.12 -4.10 -2.28
C LEU A 244 21.46 -3.37 -2.39
N ARG A 245 21.78 -2.52 -1.40
CA ARG A 245 23.06 -1.79 -1.35
C ARG A 245 24.25 -2.75 -1.32
N ARG A 246 24.16 -3.83 -0.54
CA ARG A 246 25.18 -4.87 -0.48
C ARG A 246 25.34 -5.58 -1.82
N ILE A 247 24.23 -6.01 -2.44
CA ILE A 247 24.24 -6.67 -3.76
C ILE A 247 24.89 -5.76 -4.83
N VAL A 248 24.57 -4.47 -4.82
CA VAL A 248 25.15 -3.49 -5.74
C VAL A 248 26.66 -3.35 -5.50
N LYS A 249 27.15 -3.32 -4.25
CA LYS A 249 28.59 -3.31 -3.97
C LYS A 249 29.29 -4.59 -4.44
N GLU A 250 28.73 -5.74 -4.10
CA GLU A 250 29.29 -7.05 -4.51
C GLU A 250 29.33 -7.16 -6.05
N ALA A 251 28.34 -6.61 -6.75
CA ALA A 251 28.34 -6.57 -8.20
C ALA A 251 29.40 -5.61 -8.78
N GLN A 252 29.68 -4.47 -8.13
CA GLN A 252 30.79 -3.58 -8.52
C GLN A 252 32.15 -4.26 -8.32
N GLU A 253 32.35 -4.92 -7.19
CA GLU A 253 33.58 -5.66 -6.89
C GLU A 253 33.79 -6.80 -7.89
N CYS A 254 32.76 -7.61 -8.15
CA CYS A 254 32.79 -8.66 -9.16
C CYS A 254 33.07 -8.12 -10.57
N SER A 255 32.47 -6.99 -10.93
CA SER A 255 32.73 -6.32 -12.21
C SER A 255 34.20 -5.93 -12.35
N ALA A 256 34.79 -5.34 -11.31
CA ALA A 256 36.19 -4.96 -11.28
C ALA A 256 37.14 -6.17 -11.35
N GLU A 257 36.84 -7.26 -10.62
CA GLU A 257 37.60 -8.50 -10.68
C GLU A 257 37.57 -9.13 -12.08
N VAL A 258 36.40 -9.18 -12.73
CA VAL A 258 36.27 -9.71 -14.09
C VAL A 258 37.03 -8.84 -15.10
N SER A 259 37.01 -7.51 -14.95
CA SER A 259 37.79 -6.60 -15.80
C SER A 259 39.29 -6.85 -15.65
N ALA A 260 39.79 -6.98 -14.42
CA ALA A 260 41.19 -7.26 -14.14
C ALA A 260 41.62 -8.64 -14.68
N LEU A 261 40.75 -9.65 -14.55
CA LEU A 261 41.01 -10.99 -15.09
C LEU A 261 41.05 -10.97 -16.63
N ALA A 262 40.14 -10.24 -17.28
CA ALA A 262 40.12 -10.08 -18.73
C ALA A 262 41.41 -9.40 -19.25
N GLU A 263 41.86 -8.34 -18.57
CA GLU A 263 43.13 -7.67 -18.89
C GLU A 263 44.34 -8.61 -18.76
N ASN A 264 44.40 -9.39 -17.68
CA ASN A 264 45.46 -10.38 -17.49
C ASN A 264 45.42 -11.49 -18.54
N LEU A 265 44.23 -11.96 -18.92
CA LEU A 265 44.05 -12.97 -19.96
C LEU A 265 44.51 -12.44 -21.33
N TRP A 266 44.21 -11.16 -21.62
CA TRP A 266 44.65 -10.50 -22.85
C TRP A 266 46.18 -10.37 -22.91
N LYS A 267 46.82 -9.94 -21.82
CA LYS A 267 48.29 -9.89 -21.73
C LYS A 267 48.93 -11.27 -21.91
N ALA A 268 48.42 -12.28 -21.22
CA ALA A 268 48.91 -13.65 -21.37
C ALA A 268 48.73 -14.19 -22.80
N SER A 269 47.62 -13.82 -23.46
CA SER A 269 47.37 -14.17 -24.86
C SER A 269 48.38 -13.53 -25.81
N ILE A 270 48.79 -12.28 -25.56
CA ILE A 270 49.83 -11.60 -26.36
C ILE A 270 51.19 -12.27 -26.16
N GLU A 271 51.59 -12.51 -24.92
CA GLU A 271 52.87 -13.16 -24.63
C GLU A 271 52.94 -14.56 -25.25
N ASN A 272 51.87 -15.34 -25.13
CA ASN A 272 51.81 -16.67 -25.73
C ASN A 272 51.74 -16.62 -27.27
N SER A 273 51.15 -15.58 -27.87
CA SER A 273 51.21 -15.35 -29.33
C SER A 273 52.65 -15.13 -29.80
N SER A 274 53.43 -14.31 -29.10
CA SER A 274 54.85 -14.11 -29.45
C SER A 274 55.67 -15.40 -29.28
N ALA A 275 55.37 -16.21 -28.26
CA ALA A 275 56.02 -17.52 -28.09
C ALA A 275 55.67 -18.50 -29.23
N VAL A 276 54.41 -18.52 -29.69
CA VAL A 276 53.97 -19.33 -30.83
C VAL A 276 54.63 -18.88 -32.13
N GLU A 277 54.76 -17.58 -32.38
CA GLU A 277 55.50 -17.06 -33.54
C GLU A 277 56.96 -17.52 -33.54
N TYR A 278 57.62 -17.51 -32.39
CA TYR A 278 58.98 -18.01 -32.26
C TYR A 278 59.07 -19.52 -32.51
N ALA A 279 58.12 -20.30 -31.98
CA ALA A 279 58.04 -21.73 -32.24
C ALA A 279 57.79 -22.04 -33.73
N ALA A 280 56.95 -21.26 -34.40
CA ALA A 280 56.66 -21.38 -35.83
C ALA A 280 57.91 -21.16 -36.69
N ALA A 281 58.69 -20.12 -36.37
CA ALA A 281 59.97 -19.86 -37.02
C ALA A 281 60.94 -21.04 -36.82
N ALA A 282 61.08 -21.55 -35.59
CA ALA A 282 61.96 -22.67 -35.29
C ALA A 282 61.57 -23.98 -36.01
N VAL A 283 60.27 -24.27 -36.10
CA VAL A 283 59.75 -25.44 -36.84
C VAL A 283 60.00 -25.30 -38.34
N THR A 284 59.88 -24.10 -38.89
CA THR A 284 60.17 -23.83 -40.31
C THR A 284 61.67 -24.00 -40.59
N ASP A 285 62.54 -23.45 -39.75
CA ASP A 285 64.00 -23.62 -39.86
C ASP A 285 64.41 -25.11 -39.74
N MET A 286 63.72 -25.87 -38.88
CA MET A 286 63.93 -27.31 -38.74
C MET A 286 63.49 -28.07 -39.99
N ALA A 287 62.35 -27.71 -40.58
CA ALA A 287 61.88 -28.29 -41.84
C ALA A 287 62.90 -28.07 -42.97
N ASP A 288 63.38 -26.84 -43.12
CA ASP A 288 64.40 -26.47 -44.10
C ASP A 288 65.72 -27.22 -43.87
N SER A 289 66.14 -27.37 -42.62
CA SER A 289 67.36 -28.10 -42.26
C SER A 289 67.22 -29.60 -42.52
N THR A 290 66.06 -30.18 -42.22
CA THR A 290 65.75 -31.59 -42.48
C THR A 290 65.71 -31.87 -43.98
N GLN A 291 65.16 -30.94 -44.78
CA GLN A 291 65.16 -31.05 -46.23
C GLN A 291 66.59 -31.06 -46.81
N LYS A 292 67.46 -30.14 -46.34
CA LYS A 292 68.89 -30.12 -46.71
C LYS A 292 69.57 -31.42 -46.31
N GLN A 293 69.32 -31.92 -45.10
CA GLN A 293 69.87 -33.19 -44.63
C GLN A 293 69.46 -34.35 -45.53
N ASN A 294 68.22 -34.37 -46.00
CA ASN A 294 67.72 -35.40 -46.92
C ASN A 294 68.42 -35.34 -48.29
N ASP A 295 68.71 -34.14 -48.79
CA ASP A 295 69.49 -33.95 -50.02
C ASP A 295 70.97 -34.37 -49.85
N ASP A 296 71.56 -34.10 -48.69
CA ASP A 296 72.91 -34.57 -48.32
C ASP A 296 72.95 -36.10 -48.21
N ILE A 297 71.95 -36.73 -47.58
CA ILE A 297 71.79 -38.19 -47.50
C ILE A 297 71.73 -38.80 -48.90
N ARG A 298 70.94 -38.22 -49.83
CA ARG A 298 70.87 -38.70 -51.23
C ARG A 298 72.22 -38.62 -51.93
N THR A 299 72.94 -37.53 -51.72
CA THR A 299 74.28 -37.32 -52.27
C THR A 299 75.29 -38.32 -51.68
N LEU A 300 75.21 -38.56 -50.37
CA LEU A 300 76.03 -39.54 -49.65
C LEU A 300 75.76 -40.96 -50.14
N ALA A 301 74.49 -41.35 -50.24
CA ALA A 301 74.05 -42.66 -50.74
C ALA A 301 74.55 -42.91 -52.18
N SER A 302 74.46 -41.90 -53.05
CA SER A 302 75.01 -41.94 -54.41
C SER A 302 76.52 -42.16 -54.41
N SER A 303 77.23 -41.43 -53.55
CA SER A 303 78.69 -41.52 -53.41
C SER A 303 79.12 -42.90 -52.89
N VAL A 304 78.44 -43.44 -51.87
CA VAL A 304 78.69 -44.79 -51.32
C VAL A 304 78.41 -45.87 -52.37
N SER A 305 77.32 -45.75 -53.13
CA SER A 305 77.01 -46.65 -54.25
C SER A 305 78.10 -46.62 -55.33
N GLY A 306 78.59 -45.43 -55.67
CA GLY A 306 79.73 -45.25 -56.59
C GLY A 306 81.01 -45.91 -56.08
N ILE A 307 81.34 -45.75 -54.80
CA ILE A 307 82.50 -46.41 -54.16
C ILE A 307 82.33 -47.93 -54.22
N ALA A 308 81.16 -48.45 -53.87
CA ALA A 308 80.88 -49.89 -53.92
C ALA A 308 81.05 -50.47 -55.34
N ALA A 309 80.59 -49.74 -56.37
CA ALA A 309 80.79 -50.12 -57.77
C ALA A 309 82.29 -50.11 -58.16
N GLN A 310 83.04 -49.09 -57.72
CA GLN A 310 84.47 -48.99 -57.99
C GLN A 310 85.27 -50.12 -57.31
N VAL A 311 84.90 -50.48 -56.08
CA VAL A 311 85.47 -51.64 -55.36
C VAL A 311 85.20 -52.94 -56.11
N LYS A 312 83.99 -53.12 -56.64
CA LYS A 312 83.64 -54.31 -57.45
C LYS A 312 84.49 -54.39 -58.72
N LEU A 313 84.65 -53.28 -59.44
CA LEU A 313 85.52 -53.20 -60.61
C LEU A 313 86.99 -53.49 -60.27
N MET A 314 87.49 -52.98 -59.14
CA MET A 314 88.83 -53.32 -58.65
C MET A 314 88.99 -54.82 -58.37
N GLN A 315 87.99 -55.45 -57.75
CA GLN A 315 88.00 -56.89 -57.47
C GLN A 315 88.00 -57.72 -58.77
N GLU A 316 87.21 -57.32 -59.77
CA GLU A 316 87.17 -57.95 -61.10
C GLU A 316 88.51 -57.78 -61.86
N GLN A 317 89.12 -56.58 -61.82
CA GLN A 317 90.44 -56.34 -62.42
C GLN A 317 91.54 -57.16 -61.73
N ILE A 318 91.53 -57.27 -60.40
CA ILE A 318 92.48 -58.10 -59.63
C ILE A 318 92.33 -59.58 -60.00
N GLY A 319 91.11 -60.05 -60.31
CA GLY A 319 90.85 -61.42 -60.76
C GLY A 319 91.38 -61.75 -62.16
N GLY A 320 91.59 -60.75 -63.01
CA GLY A 320 92.06 -60.90 -64.40
C GLY A 320 93.58 -60.80 -64.61
N ILE A 321 94.37 -60.44 -63.59
CA ILE A 321 95.83 -60.28 -63.68
C ILE A 321 96.53 -61.61 -63.34
N GLU A 322 97.48 -62.04 -64.19
CA GLU A 322 98.28 -63.25 -63.99
C GLU A 322 98.95 -63.29 -62.60
N ALA A 323 99.03 -64.50 -62.03
CA ALA A 323 99.32 -64.79 -60.61
C ALA A 323 100.60 -64.16 -60.01
N ALA A 324 101.50 -63.61 -60.82
CA ALA A 324 102.76 -62.99 -60.38
C ALA A 324 102.64 -61.53 -59.90
N ALA A 325 101.53 -60.83 -60.18
CA ALA A 325 101.29 -59.45 -59.75
C ALA A 325 100.16 -59.31 -58.71
N ARG A 326 99.90 -60.37 -57.92
CA ARG A 326 99.05 -60.29 -56.72
C ARG A 326 99.74 -59.43 -55.65
N SER A 327 99.62 -58.12 -55.76
CA SER A 327 100.01 -57.20 -54.69
C SER A 327 99.00 -57.34 -53.56
N GLY A 328 99.33 -58.10 -52.50
CA GLY A 328 98.47 -58.29 -51.32
C GLY A 328 97.93 -56.97 -50.75
N ALA A 329 98.68 -55.88 -50.95
CA ALA A 329 98.28 -54.52 -50.61
C ALA A 329 97.00 -54.04 -51.33
N LEU A 330 96.78 -54.38 -52.61
CA LEU A 330 95.58 -53.99 -53.36
C LEU A 330 94.32 -54.75 -52.91
N ILE A 331 94.47 -56.03 -52.57
CA ILE A 331 93.37 -56.83 -52.01
C ILE A 331 92.96 -56.28 -50.65
N THR A 332 93.93 -56.03 -49.76
CA THR A 332 93.64 -55.41 -48.46
C THR A 332 93.05 -54.01 -48.60
N ALA A 333 93.50 -53.20 -49.57
CA ALA A 333 92.93 -51.88 -49.82
C ALA A 333 91.48 -51.96 -50.33
N ALA A 334 91.18 -52.92 -51.22
CA ALA A 334 89.82 -53.13 -51.71
C ALA A 334 88.87 -53.66 -50.60
N GLU A 335 89.35 -54.57 -49.75
CA GLU A 335 88.61 -55.05 -48.58
C GLU A 335 88.37 -53.95 -47.55
N LEU A 336 89.38 -53.13 -47.26
CA LEU A 336 89.23 -51.95 -46.39
C LEU A 336 88.26 -50.92 -46.97
N THR A 337 88.34 -50.64 -48.28
CA THR A 337 87.42 -49.72 -48.96
C THR A 337 85.99 -50.27 -48.96
N ARG A 338 85.82 -51.58 -49.11
CA ARG A 338 84.52 -52.25 -48.99
C ARG A 338 83.96 -52.12 -47.58
N ALA A 339 84.75 -52.41 -46.56
CA ALA A 339 84.34 -52.27 -45.16
C ALA A 339 83.95 -50.81 -44.82
N CYS A 340 84.70 -49.83 -45.33
CA CYS A 340 84.35 -48.42 -45.22
C CYS A 340 83.06 -48.07 -45.95
N ALA A 341 82.83 -48.60 -47.16
CA ALA A 341 81.60 -48.38 -47.93
C ALA A 341 80.38 -49.01 -47.23
N ASP A 342 80.51 -50.22 -46.71
CA ASP A 342 79.46 -50.90 -45.94
C ASP A 342 79.14 -50.12 -44.65
N SER A 343 80.17 -49.64 -43.94
CA SER A 343 80.00 -48.79 -42.76
C SER A 343 79.37 -47.43 -43.08
N ALA A 344 79.75 -46.80 -44.19
CA ALA A 344 79.18 -45.54 -44.65
C ALA A 344 77.72 -45.72 -45.09
N SER A 345 77.40 -46.86 -45.72
CA SER A 345 76.03 -47.23 -46.09
C SER A 345 75.14 -47.37 -44.84
N ALA A 346 75.63 -48.10 -43.83
CA ALA A 346 74.93 -48.24 -42.55
C ALA A 346 74.69 -46.87 -41.88
N ALA A 347 75.73 -46.05 -41.77
CA ALA A 347 75.59 -44.69 -41.21
C ALA A 347 74.64 -43.81 -42.03
N THR A 348 74.64 -43.92 -43.36
CA THR A 348 73.71 -43.19 -44.24
C THR A 348 72.26 -43.60 -43.97
N ASN A 349 72.02 -44.89 -43.75
CA ASN A 349 70.69 -45.41 -43.41
C ASN A 349 70.23 -44.92 -42.03
N ASP A 350 71.10 -44.91 -41.03
CA ASP A 350 70.79 -44.38 -39.69
C ASP A 350 70.46 -42.88 -39.73
N ILE A 351 71.22 -42.10 -40.52
CA ILE A 351 70.95 -40.66 -40.71
C ILE A 351 69.62 -40.45 -41.47
N ALA A 352 69.30 -41.30 -42.45
CA ALA A 352 68.03 -41.25 -43.16
C ALA A 352 66.83 -41.51 -42.24
N GLU A 353 66.95 -42.51 -41.35
CA GLU A 353 65.92 -42.79 -40.35
C GLU A 353 65.74 -41.62 -39.38
N ALA A 354 66.84 -41.05 -38.90
CA ALA A 354 66.81 -39.87 -38.04
C ALA A 354 66.16 -38.65 -38.73
N ALA A 355 66.50 -38.38 -39.99
CA ALA A 355 65.92 -37.28 -40.77
C ALA A 355 64.41 -37.48 -40.99
N GLN A 356 63.96 -38.71 -41.27
CA GLN A 356 62.54 -39.04 -41.39
C GLN A 356 61.79 -38.82 -40.06
N HIS A 357 62.40 -39.18 -38.93
CA HIS A 357 61.84 -38.94 -37.62
C HIS A 357 61.74 -37.43 -37.30
N ILE A 358 62.77 -36.65 -37.63
CA ILE A 358 62.74 -35.19 -37.46
C ILE A 358 61.65 -34.57 -38.33
N ALA A 359 61.49 -35.00 -39.58
CA ALA A 359 60.43 -34.53 -40.48
C ALA A 359 59.04 -34.78 -39.87
N SER A 360 58.79 -35.99 -39.36
CA SER A 360 57.52 -36.32 -38.68
C SER A 360 57.27 -35.42 -37.46
N CYS A 361 58.27 -35.23 -36.60
CA CYS A 361 58.14 -34.33 -35.44
C CYS A 361 57.90 -32.87 -35.85
N THR A 362 58.44 -32.45 -37.00
CA THR A 362 58.27 -31.08 -37.52
C THR A 362 56.85 -30.87 -38.06
N GLU A 363 56.29 -31.86 -38.76
CA GLU A 363 54.87 -31.84 -39.18
C GLU A 363 53.93 -31.81 -37.97
N GLU A 364 54.18 -32.63 -36.95
CA GLU A 364 53.43 -32.61 -35.70
C GLU A 364 53.54 -31.25 -34.99
N GLY A 365 54.75 -30.66 -34.96
CA GLY A 365 55.00 -29.33 -34.40
C GLY A 365 54.21 -28.24 -35.13
N ALA A 366 54.17 -28.27 -36.47
CA ALA A 366 53.42 -27.33 -37.28
C ALA A 366 51.90 -27.42 -36.98
N ALA A 367 51.36 -28.64 -36.90
CA ALA A 367 49.96 -28.84 -36.53
C ALA A 367 49.65 -28.32 -35.11
N ALA A 368 50.56 -28.54 -34.16
CA ALA A 368 50.41 -28.03 -32.79
C ALA A 368 50.42 -26.49 -32.75
N ILE A 369 51.27 -25.84 -33.55
CA ILE A 369 51.34 -24.38 -33.69
C ILE A 369 50.03 -23.82 -34.25
N GLU A 370 49.48 -24.42 -35.32
CA GLU A 370 48.19 -24.00 -35.88
C GLU A 370 47.08 -24.10 -34.84
N GLN A 371 47.03 -25.20 -34.09
CA GLN A 371 46.05 -25.39 -33.02
C GLN A 371 46.23 -24.36 -31.89
N GLN A 372 47.48 -24.08 -31.48
CA GLN A 372 47.76 -23.10 -30.43
C GLN A 372 47.41 -21.68 -30.87
N SER A 373 47.65 -21.33 -32.14
CA SER A 373 47.26 -20.06 -32.74
C SER A 373 45.74 -19.87 -32.76
N ALA A 374 44.98 -20.91 -33.13
CA ALA A 374 43.52 -20.89 -33.06
C ALA A 374 43.01 -20.72 -31.61
N SER A 375 43.63 -21.42 -30.64
CA SER A 375 43.28 -21.28 -29.23
C SER A 375 43.56 -19.87 -28.69
N LEU A 376 44.64 -19.23 -29.15
CA LEU A 376 45.00 -17.86 -28.78
C LEU A 376 43.97 -16.85 -29.27
N GLN A 377 43.49 -16.97 -30.51
CA GLN A 377 42.42 -16.12 -31.02
C GLN A 377 41.14 -16.27 -30.18
N ALA A 378 40.81 -17.50 -29.76
CA ALA A 378 39.68 -17.75 -28.89
C ALA A 378 39.86 -17.11 -27.50
N PHE A 379 41.06 -17.16 -26.91
CA PHE A 379 41.34 -16.48 -25.63
C PHE A 379 41.22 -14.96 -25.74
N ALA A 380 41.78 -14.36 -26.80
CA ALA A 380 41.67 -12.92 -27.03
C ALA A 380 40.20 -12.48 -27.17
N ALA A 381 39.39 -13.22 -27.94
CA ALA A 381 37.96 -12.94 -28.08
C ALA A 381 37.19 -13.10 -26.77
N ALA A 382 37.54 -14.11 -25.95
CA ALA A 382 36.92 -14.31 -24.64
C ALA A 382 37.28 -13.18 -23.66
N ALA A 383 38.52 -12.72 -23.65
CA ALA A 383 38.96 -11.57 -22.86
C ALA A 383 38.19 -10.30 -23.23
N GLU A 384 38.07 -10.01 -24.53
CA GLU A 384 37.32 -8.85 -25.02
C GLU A 384 35.84 -8.93 -24.63
N HIS A 385 35.22 -10.11 -24.76
CA HIS A 385 33.84 -10.33 -24.36
C HIS A 385 33.63 -10.14 -22.85
N LEU A 386 34.52 -10.69 -22.00
CA LEU A 386 34.46 -10.51 -20.55
C LEU A 386 34.64 -9.04 -20.14
N SER A 387 35.57 -8.33 -20.79
CA SER A 387 35.77 -6.89 -20.58
C SER A 387 34.51 -6.10 -20.93
N GLY A 388 33.87 -6.40 -22.07
CA GLY A 388 32.61 -5.78 -22.45
C GLY A 388 31.45 -6.08 -21.49
N LEU A 389 31.36 -7.30 -20.98
CA LEU A 389 30.33 -7.70 -20.01
C LEU A 389 30.54 -6.99 -18.66
N SER A 390 31.78 -6.90 -18.20
CA SER A 390 32.17 -6.15 -17.01
C SER A 390 31.81 -4.66 -17.16
N ALA A 391 32.21 -4.01 -18.25
CA ALA A 391 31.87 -2.60 -18.49
C ALA A 391 30.35 -2.36 -18.49
N LYS A 392 29.56 -3.31 -19.04
CA LYS A 392 28.10 -3.24 -19.01
C LYS A 392 27.52 -3.40 -17.60
N LEU A 393 28.08 -4.32 -16.81
CA LEU A 393 27.67 -4.52 -15.42
C LEU A 393 28.00 -3.28 -14.58
N ASP A 394 29.22 -2.75 -14.69
CA ASP A 394 29.64 -1.52 -14.02
C ASP A 394 28.72 -0.34 -14.39
N GLY A 395 28.40 -0.18 -15.68
CA GLY A 395 27.46 0.86 -16.13
C GLY A 395 26.02 0.67 -15.65
N LEU A 396 25.55 -0.57 -15.40
CA LEU A 396 24.23 -0.84 -14.84
C LEU A 396 24.19 -0.54 -13.33
N VAL A 397 25.23 -0.99 -12.62
CA VAL A 397 25.31 -0.93 -11.16
C VAL A 397 25.74 0.47 -10.70
N GLY A 398 26.58 1.17 -11.47
CA GLY A 398 26.99 2.56 -11.23
C GLY A 398 25.87 3.60 -11.35
N LYS A 399 24.67 3.22 -11.83
CA LYS A 399 23.47 4.07 -11.77
C LYS A 399 22.93 4.23 -10.36
N PHE A 400 23.25 3.28 -9.46
CA PHE A 400 22.81 3.34 -8.07
C PHE A 400 23.79 4.17 -7.25
N LYS A 401 23.27 5.03 -6.37
CA LYS A 401 24.07 5.77 -5.38
C LYS A 401 24.05 4.96 -4.09
N VAL A 402 25.22 4.46 -3.69
CA VAL A 402 25.37 3.40 -2.68
C VAL A 402 25.94 3.95 -1.38
#